data_AF-A0A954ZEB1-F1
#
_entry.id   AF-A0A954ZEB1-F1
#
_cell.length_a   1.000
_cell.length_b   1.000
_cell.length_c   1.000
_cell.angle_alpha   90.00
_cell.angle_beta   90.00
_cell.angle_gamma   90.00
#
_symmetry.space_group_name_H-M   'P 1'
#
loop_
_entity.id
_entity.type
_entity.pdbx_description
1 polymer ?
#
loop_
_entity_poly.entity_id
_entity_poly.type
_entity_poly.pdbx_seq_one_letter_code
_entity_poly.pdbx_strand_id
1 'polypeptide(L)'
;SSGSAKEPVFILAGQQGFALGEHGVAGADVKHFFSEWLQIPCLIRRQSGDVGRRSAGLTHYRDWQASLANWLVRAGAASGAADCRDVRLPNPLWGPGRDRLVVRRDHQWAVRTAQWMLVSSDADQCDEAASSAHRDAAEPNATREAPQLFVKPDDRWEINEIASRCPDVVQELLAELEADESADCAAS
;
A
#
# COMPACT_ATOMS: atom_id res chain seq x y z
N SER A 1 -14.21 -18.81 41.80
CA SER A 1 -13.32 -18.22 40.78
C SER A 1 -14.20 -17.66 39.66
N SER A 2 -14.36 -16.34 39.57
CA SER A 2 -15.05 -15.73 38.44
C SER A 2 -14.19 -15.94 37.20
N GLY A 3 -14.65 -16.75 36.24
CA GLY A 3 -13.98 -16.89 34.96
C GLY A 3 -13.91 -15.52 34.30
N SER A 4 -12.70 -14.98 34.13
CA SER A 4 -12.50 -13.74 33.37
C SER A 4 -13.09 -13.96 31.98
N ALA A 5 -14.17 -13.27 31.66
CA ALA A 5 -14.72 -13.29 30.31
C ALA A 5 -13.62 -12.83 29.35
N LYS A 6 -13.37 -13.61 28.30
CA LYS A 6 -12.44 -13.19 27.24
C LYS A 6 -13.07 -12.00 26.53
N GLU A 7 -12.41 -10.85 26.56
CA GLU A 7 -12.89 -9.68 25.81
C GLU A 7 -12.71 -9.92 24.30
N PRO A 8 -13.71 -9.62 23.46
CA PRO A 8 -13.58 -9.79 22.03
C PRO A 8 -12.70 -8.69 21.44
N VAL A 9 -11.91 -9.05 20.43
CA VAL A 9 -11.21 -8.08 19.56
C VAL A 9 -12.17 -7.69 18.43
N PHE A 10 -12.32 -6.39 18.20
CA PHE A 10 -13.09 -5.83 17.09
C PHE A 10 -12.15 -5.14 16.12
N ILE A 11 -12.29 -5.44 14.84
CA ILE A 11 -11.60 -4.79 13.74
C ILE A 11 -12.67 -4.30 12.77
N LEU A 12 -12.68 -3.00 12.49
CA LEU A 12 -13.47 -2.41 11.43
C LEU A 12 -12.50 -1.80 10.41
N ALA A 13 -12.53 -2.30 9.19
CA ALA A 13 -11.66 -1.81 8.13
C ALA A 13 -12.39 -1.66 6.80
N GLY A 14 -11.97 -0.70 5.99
CA GLY A 14 -12.38 -0.58 4.59
C GLY A 14 -11.79 -1.72 3.75
N GLN A 15 -12.44 -2.05 2.63
CA GLN A 15 -11.90 -3.02 1.67
C GLN A 15 -11.00 -2.36 0.63
N GLN A 16 -11.37 -1.15 0.20
CA GLN A 16 -10.62 -0.32 -0.73
C GLN A 16 -11.00 1.14 -0.50
N GLY A 17 -10.16 2.06 -0.96
CA GLY A 17 -10.50 3.47 -1.04
C GLY A 17 -11.49 3.76 -2.18
N PHE A 18 -11.87 5.02 -2.31
CA PHE A 18 -12.81 5.47 -3.33
C PHE A 18 -12.39 6.85 -3.78
N ALA A 19 -12.12 7.01 -5.08
CA ALA A 19 -11.61 8.28 -5.59
C ALA A 19 -12.70 9.35 -5.56
N LEU A 20 -12.33 10.53 -5.06
CA LEU A 20 -13.25 11.65 -4.85
C LEU A 20 -13.03 12.78 -5.85
N GLY A 21 -12.16 12.58 -6.84
CA GLY A 21 -11.87 13.57 -7.88
C GLY A 21 -10.59 14.37 -7.66
N GLU A 22 -9.77 14.03 -6.66
CA GLU A 22 -8.50 14.73 -6.38
C GLU A 22 -7.55 14.67 -7.59
N HIS A 23 -7.58 13.56 -8.34
CA HIS A 23 -6.77 13.33 -9.54
C HIS A 23 -7.61 13.34 -10.84
N GLY A 24 -8.73 14.06 -10.84
CA GLY A 24 -9.57 14.24 -12.04
C GLY A 24 -10.51 13.09 -12.38
N VAL A 25 -10.53 12.03 -11.57
CA VAL A 25 -11.46 10.89 -11.70
C VAL A 25 -12.13 10.62 -10.36
N ALA A 26 -13.43 10.33 -10.38
CA ALA A 26 -14.19 9.89 -9.21
C ALA A 26 -14.76 8.50 -9.45
N GLY A 27 -14.66 7.62 -8.46
CA GLY A 27 -15.16 6.24 -8.57
C GLY A 27 -14.18 5.18 -8.10
N ALA A 28 -14.51 3.94 -8.44
CA ALA A 28 -13.70 2.75 -8.12
C ALA A 28 -12.69 2.39 -9.23
N ASP A 29 -12.84 2.98 -10.42
CA ASP A 29 -12.01 2.73 -11.59
C ASP A 29 -11.02 3.88 -11.76
N VAL A 30 -9.83 3.72 -11.16
CA VAL A 30 -8.75 4.70 -11.20
C VAL A 30 -7.51 4.11 -11.86
N LYS A 31 -6.78 4.96 -12.59
CA LYS A 31 -5.59 4.57 -13.35
C LYS A 31 -4.34 4.39 -12.49
N HIS A 32 -4.28 5.03 -11.33
CA HIS A 32 -3.11 4.99 -10.46
C HIS A 32 -3.53 4.81 -9.01
N PHE A 33 -2.66 4.14 -8.25
CA PHE A 33 -2.83 3.93 -6.82
C PHE A 33 -2.42 5.14 -5.99
N PHE A 34 -3.14 6.26 -6.16
CA PHE A 34 -3.04 7.41 -5.26
C PHE A 34 -3.60 7.09 -3.86
N SER A 35 -3.29 7.95 -2.88
CA SER A 35 -3.69 7.74 -1.49
C SER A 35 -5.21 7.60 -1.30
N GLU A 36 -6.04 8.24 -2.12
CA GLU A 36 -7.51 8.13 -2.03
C GLU A 36 -8.03 6.70 -2.27
N TRP A 37 -7.27 5.88 -3.00
CA TRP A 37 -7.60 4.48 -3.28
C TRP A 37 -6.90 3.51 -2.32
N LEU A 38 -5.67 3.82 -1.90
CA LEU A 38 -4.85 2.97 -1.03
C LEU A 38 -5.17 3.11 0.47
N GLN A 39 -5.50 4.32 0.93
CA GLN A 39 -5.70 4.57 2.36
C GLN A 39 -7.13 4.21 2.77
N ILE A 40 -7.26 3.11 3.48
CA ILE A 40 -8.54 2.65 4.05
C ILE A 40 -8.65 3.01 5.54
N PRO A 41 -9.86 3.30 6.05
CA PRO A 41 -10.08 3.37 7.48
C PRO A 41 -9.79 2.00 8.09
N CYS A 42 -9.10 1.98 9.24
CA CYS A 42 -8.87 0.78 10.04
C CYS A 42 -8.93 1.15 11.53
N LEU A 43 -9.91 0.59 12.24
CA LEU A 43 -10.15 0.79 13.66
C LEU A 43 -10.05 -0.55 14.37
N ILE A 44 -9.24 -0.59 15.42
CA ILE A 44 -8.97 -1.82 16.18
C ILE A 44 -9.28 -1.55 17.65
N ARG A 45 -10.15 -2.36 18.25
CA ARG A 45 -10.45 -2.37 19.68
C ARG A 45 -10.11 -3.74 20.26
N ARG A 46 -9.10 -3.80 21.12
CA ARG A 46 -8.59 -5.06 21.68
C ARG A 46 -8.98 -5.32 23.13
N GLN A 47 -8.90 -4.30 23.98
CA GLN A 47 -9.21 -4.40 25.41
C GLN A 47 -9.92 -3.14 25.88
N SER A 48 -10.73 -3.28 26.92
CA SER A 48 -11.31 -2.16 27.67
C SER A 48 -10.19 -1.25 28.22
N GLY A 49 -10.02 -0.05 27.64
CA GLY A 49 -9.09 0.97 28.15
C GLY A 49 -8.06 1.50 27.14
N ASP A 50 -7.77 0.77 26.06
CA ASP A 50 -6.98 1.29 24.93
C ASP A 50 -7.91 2.04 23.97
N VAL A 51 -8.16 3.32 24.27
CA VAL A 51 -9.04 4.19 23.47
C VAL A 51 -8.30 5.43 22.96
N GLY A 52 -8.72 5.94 21.81
CA GLY A 52 -8.28 7.24 21.28
C GLY A 52 -6.86 7.29 20.73
N ARG A 53 -6.17 6.15 20.56
CA ARG A 53 -4.82 6.11 19.95
C ARG A 53 -4.91 6.06 18.43
N ARG A 54 -4.05 6.85 17.77
CA ARG A 54 -3.82 6.78 16.32
C ARG A 54 -2.39 6.30 16.08
N SER A 55 -2.24 5.32 15.20
CA SER A 55 -0.94 4.96 14.64
C SER A 55 -0.75 5.65 13.29
N ALA A 56 0.43 6.22 13.05
CA ALA A 56 0.81 6.81 11.78
C ALA A 56 1.78 5.91 10.98
N GLY A 57 2.17 4.76 11.52
CA GLY A 57 3.05 3.82 10.84
C GLY A 57 2.37 3.19 9.63
N LEU A 58 3.14 2.93 8.58
CA LEU A 58 2.64 2.18 7.43
C LEU A 58 2.22 0.77 7.85
N THR A 59 1.08 0.33 7.33
CA THR A 59 0.48 -0.98 7.62
C THR A 59 -0.19 -1.50 6.36
N HIS A 60 -0.11 -2.81 6.15
CA HIS A 60 -0.75 -3.52 5.05
C HIS A 60 -1.85 -4.45 5.56
N TYR A 61 -2.81 -4.85 4.71
CA TYR A 61 -3.83 -5.83 5.11
C TYR A 61 -3.21 -7.19 5.48
N ARG A 62 -2.08 -7.55 4.84
CA ARG A 62 -1.33 -8.79 5.14
C ARG A 62 -0.86 -8.84 6.60
N ASP A 63 -0.60 -7.69 7.22
CA ASP A 63 -0.17 -7.60 8.62
C ASP A 63 -1.24 -8.13 9.61
N TRP A 64 -2.51 -8.16 9.20
CA TRP A 64 -3.58 -8.66 10.07
C TRP A 64 -3.42 -10.15 10.37
N GLN A 65 -2.85 -10.95 9.47
CA GLN A 65 -2.68 -12.38 9.72
C GLN A 65 -1.73 -12.62 10.90
N ALA A 66 -0.55 -11.98 10.89
CA ALA A 66 0.39 -12.05 12.00
C ALA A 66 -0.20 -11.46 13.29
N SER A 67 -0.94 -10.34 13.16
CA SER A 67 -1.61 -9.69 14.29
C SER A 67 -2.63 -10.59 14.96
N LEU A 68 -3.53 -11.19 14.17
CA LEU A 68 -4.57 -12.10 14.65
C LEU A 68 -3.98 -13.38 15.23
N ALA A 69 -2.97 -13.97 14.57
CA ALA A 69 -2.27 -15.14 15.10
C ALA A 69 -1.70 -14.84 16.49
N ASN A 70 -1.05 -13.69 16.64
CA ASN A 70 -0.49 -13.26 17.91
C ASN A 70 -1.52 -12.93 18.99
N TRP A 71 -2.68 -12.39 18.63
CA TRP A 71 -3.71 -12.00 19.61
C TRP A 71 -4.59 -13.18 20.03
N LEU A 72 -4.87 -14.10 19.10
CA LEU A 72 -5.81 -15.21 19.31
C LEU A 72 -5.11 -16.49 19.74
N VAL A 73 -3.90 -16.76 19.22
CA VAL A 73 -3.09 -17.91 19.59
C VAL A 73 -2.10 -17.46 20.65
N ARG A 74 -2.17 -18.08 21.84
CA ARG A 74 -1.16 -17.87 22.88
C ARG A 74 0.23 -18.09 22.28
N ALA A 75 1.13 -17.12 22.52
CA ALA A 75 2.50 -17.04 22.03
C ALA A 75 3.11 -18.40 21.62
N GLY A 76 3.39 -18.57 20.32
CA GLY A 76 4.10 -19.76 19.82
C GLY A 76 3.77 -20.18 18.38
N ALA A 77 2.68 -19.70 17.79
CA ALA A 77 2.44 -19.93 16.36
C ALA A 77 3.25 -18.93 15.53
N ALA A 78 4.38 -19.38 14.99
CA ALA A 78 5.12 -18.63 13.99
C ALA A 78 4.19 -18.35 12.79
N SER A 79 3.97 -17.06 12.49
CA SER A 79 3.30 -16.64 11.26
C SER A 79 4.21 -17.05 10.09
N GLY A 80 3.81 -18.07 9.33
CA GLY A 80 4.59 -18.61 8.21
C GLY A 80 4.64 -17.71 6.96
N ALA A 81 3.91 -16.60 6.94
CA ALA A 81 3.98 -15.63 5.85
C ALA A 81 5.09 -14.62 6.11
N ALA A 82 6.15 -14.66 5.29
CA ALA A 82 7.41 -13.94 5.47
C ALA A 82 7.28 -12.41 5.57
N ASP A 83 6.16 -11.83 5.10
CA ASP A 83 5.94 -10.39 5.07
C ASP A 83 4.90 -9.89 6.10
N CYS A 84 4.28 -10.74 6.91
CA CYS A 84 3.25 -10.27 7.85
C CYS A 84 3.87 -9.67 9.13
N ARG A 85 3.70 -8.36 9.37
CA ARG A 85 4.09 -7.70 10.64
C ARG A 85 2.90 -7.59 11.59
N ASP A 86 3.12 -7.57 12.90
CA ASP A 86 2.03 -7.34 13.85
C ASP A 86 1.67 -5.85 13.92
N VAL A 87 0.41 -5.50 13.64
CA VAL A 87 -0.18 -4.17 13.79
C VAL A 87 -0.39 -3.89 15.28
N ARG A 88 0.69 -3.87 16.06
CA ARG A 88 0.59 -3.49 17.47
C ARG A 88 0.50 -1.96 17.57
N LEU A 89 -0.46 -1.52 18.39
CA LEU A 89 -0.61 -0.14 18.85
C LEU A 89 0.74 0.41 19.32
N PRO A 90 1.03 1.71 19.14
CA PRO A 90 2.33 2.30 19.42
C PRO A 90 2.78 1.97 20.84
N ASN A 91 3.75 1.06 20.92
CA ASN A 91 4.58 0.82 22.07
C ASN A 91 5.94 1.46 21.72
N PRO A 92 6.45 2.43 22.50
CA PRO A 92 7.76 3.04 22.22
C PRO A 92 8.93 2.05 22.21
N LEU A 93 8.72 0.82 22.70
CA LEU A 93 9.73 -0.25 22.64
C LEU A 93 9.79 -0.93 21.26
N TRP A 94 8.76 -0.79 20.43
CA TRP A 94 8.57 -1.58 19.21
C TRP A 94 8.62 -0.60 18.05
N GLY A 95 9.48 -0.90 17.08
CA GLY A 95 9.90 0.04 16.05
C GLY A 95 8.78 0.67 15.23
N PRO A 96 9.12 1.59 14.30
CA PRO A 96 8.15 2.11 13.34
C PRO A 96 7.42 0.94 12.65
N GLY A 97 6.24 1.21 12.08
CA GLY A 97 5.51 0.22 11.29
C GLY A 97 6.31 -0.33 10.11
N ARG A 98 5.67 -0.56 8.97
CA ARG A 98 6.49 -0.85 7.79
C ARG A 98 7.34 0.37 7.42
N ASP A 99 8.59 0.11 7.07
CA ASP A 99 9.51 1.07 6.47
C ASP A 99 9.09 1.39 5.04
N ARG A 100 8.49 0.40 4.36
CA ARG A 100 7.92 0.52 3.01
C ARG A 100 6.69 -0.36 2.80
N LEU A 101 5.86 0.03 1.84
CA LEU A 101 4.74 -0.75 1.30
C LEU A 101 4.88 -0.81 -0.21
N VAL A 102 4.68 -1.98 -0.77
CA VAL A 102 4.48 -2.19 -2.20
C VAL A 102 3.04 -2.66 -2.38
N VAL A 103 2.32 -1.99 -3.29
CA VAL A 103 0.96 -2.39 -3.67
C VAL A 103 0.93 -2.57 -5.17
N ARG A 104 0.36 -3.68 -5.62
CA ARG A 104 0.23 -4.03 -7.02
C ARG A 104 -1.15 -4.62 -7.27
N ARG A 105 -1.71 -4.31 -8.42
CA ARG A 105 -2.86 -5.01 -8.98
C ARG A 105 -2.93 -4.69 -10.46
N ASP A 106 -3.17 -5.73 -11.25
CA ASP A 106 -3.21 -5.65 -12.71
C ASP A 106 -1.93 -4.98 -13.24
N HIS A 107 -2.07 -3.92 -14.03
CA HIS A 107 -0.97 -3.14 -14.59
C HIS A 107 -0.56 -1.93 -13.75
N GLN A 108 -1.01 -1.83 -12.50
CA GLN A 108 -0.77 -0.66 -11.65
C GLN A 108 0.05 -1.03 -10.43
N TRP A 109 0.87 -0.09 -9.96
CA TRP A 109 1.66 -0.28 -8.76
C TRP A 109 1.96 1.03 -8.02
N ALA A 110 2.27 0.89 -6.74
CA ALA A 110 2.75 1.96 -5.89
C ALA A 110 3.78 1.45 -4.88
N VAL A 111 4.80 2.26 -4.61
CA VAL A 111 5.76 2.07 -3.52
C VAL A 111 5.69 3.25 -2.58
N ARG A 112 5.50 2.98 -1.28
CA ARG A 112 5.32 4.01 -0.25
C ARG A 112 6.30 3.77 0.90
N THR A 113 7.12 4.77 1.22
CA THR A 113 7.99 4.76 2.43
C THR A 113 7.42 5.70 3.50
N ALA A 114 8.18 6.11 4.51
CA ALA A 114 7.74 7.23 5.37
C ALA A 114 7.70 8.56 4.59
N GLN A 115 8.68 8.77 3.71
CA GLN A 115 8.99 10.07 3.07
C GLN A 115 8.52 10.18 1.61
N TRP A 116 8.30 9.05 0.93
CA TRP A 116 8.10 9.05 -0.52
C TRP A 116 6.93 8.19 -0.94
N MET A 117 6.29 8.56 -2.04
CA MET A 117 5.33 7.73 -2.74
C MET A 117 5.65 7.77 -4.23
N LEU A 118 5.93 6.60 -4.79
CA LEU A 118 6.11 6.38 -6.22
C LEU A 118 4.89 5.62 -6.74
N VAL A 119 4.28 6.10 -7.81
CA VAL A 119 3.16 5.40 -8.47
C VAL A 119 3.46 5.29 -9.97
N SER A 120 2.96 4.22 -10.59
CA SER A 120 2.87 4.15 -12.04
C SER A 120 1.85 3.10 -12.47
N SER A 121 1.64 3.05 -13.77
CA SER A 121 0.99 1.95 -14.46
C SER A 121 1.89 1.48 -15.61
N ASP A 122 1.89 0.18 -15.90
CA ASP A 122 2.25 -0.26 -17.23
C ASP A 122 1.28 0.43 -18.20
N ALA A 123 1.75 0.93 -19.35
CA ALA A 123 0.81 1.57 -20.27
C ALA A 123 -0.21 0.53 -20.73
N ASP A 124 -1.45 0.74 -20.32
CA ASP A 124 -2.56 0.02 -20.90
C ASP A 124 -2.71 0.43 -22.37
N GLN A 125 -2.85 -0.58 -23.22
CA GLN A 125 -3.13 -0.48 -24.67
C GLN A 125 -4.53 0.09 -24.97
N CYS A 126 -5.11 0.92 -24.10
CA CYS A 126 -6.49 1.38 -24.21
C CYS A 126 -6.65 2.72 -24.96
N ASP A 127 -5.57 3.35 -25.43
CA ASP A 127 -5.63 4.55 -26.28
C ASP A 127 -5.79 4.26 -27.79
N GLU A 128 -6.01 3.01 -28.20
CA GLU A 128 -6.26 2.66 -29.62
C GLU A 128 -7.58 3.24 -30.16
N ALA A 129 -8.54 3.61 -29.31
CA ALA A 129 -9.81 4.20 -29.76
C ALA A 129 -9.71 5.69 -30.13
N ALA A 130 -8.62 6.39 -29.79
CA ALA A 130 -8.48 7.83 -30.01
C ALA A 130 -7.44 8.22 -31.09
N SER A 131 -6.66 7.28 -31.62
CA SER A 131 -5.59 7.59 -32.58
C SER A 131 -5.51 6.61 -33.76
N SER A 132 -6.63 6.31 -34.42
CA SER A 132 -6.65 5.56 -35.68
C SER A 132 -6.27 6.43 -36.89
N ALA A 133 -5.18 7.19 -36.80
CA ALA A 133 -4.57 7.85 -37.94
C ALA A 133 -3.03 7.83 -37.78
N HIS A 134 -2.39 6.95 -38.54
CA HIS A 134 -0.94 6.75 -38.68
C HIS A 134 -0.23 5.89 -37.63
N ARG A 135 -0.21 4.57 -37.83
CA ARG A 135 0.94 3.74 -37.41
C ARG A 135 1.28 2.70 -38.48
N ASP A 136 2.34 3.00 -39.23
CA ASP A 136 3.18 1.98 -39.87
C ASP A 136 3.95 1.22 -38.77
N ALA A 137 4.21 -0.05 -39.05
CA ALA A 137 4.74 -1.07 -38.16
C ALA A 137 5.91 -0.63 -37.23
N ALA A 138 5.68 -0.69 -35.92
CA ALA A 138 6.72 -0.78 -34.90
C ALA A 138 6.25 -1.74 -33.79
N GLU A 139 7.17 -2.57 -33.30
CA GLU A 139 6.95 -3.68 -32.37
C GLU A 139 6.19 -3.30 -31.08
N PRO A 140 5.45 -4.24 -30.45
CA PRO A 140 4.72 -3.97 -29.22
C PRO A 140 5.68 -3.98 -28.03
N ASN A 141 6.49 -2.93 -27.90
CA ASN A 141 7.26 -2.69 -26.68
C ASN A 141 6.33 -1.95 -25.70
N ALA A 142 5.70 -2.71 -24.79
CA ALA A 142 4.83 -2.18 -23.75
C ALA A 142 5.55 -1.06 -23.00
N THR A 143 5.21 0.19 -23.31
CA THR A 143 5.96 1.35 -22.87
C THR A 143 5.38 1.76 -21.53
N ARG A 144 5.98 1.36 -20.39
CA ARG A 144 5.48 1.79 -19.05
C ARG A 144 5.28 3.30 -19.01
N GLU A 145 4.19 3.76 -18.40
CA GLU A 145 4.04 5.19 -18.12
C GLU A 145 5.19 5.65 -17.22
N ALA A 146 5.62 6.90 -17.41
CA ALA A 146 6.69 7.46 -16.61
C ALA A 146 6.25 7.50 -15.14
N PRO A 147 7.04 6.94 -14.20
CA PRO A 147 6.65 6.90 -12.81
C PRO A 147 6.58 8.30 -12.21
N GLN A 148 5.61 8.51 -11.33
CA GLN A 148 5.36 9.79 -10.66
C GLN A 148 5.80 9.71 -9.19
N LEU A 149 6.56 10.70 -8.72
CA LEU A 149 7.10 10.73 -7.36
C LEU A 149 6.55 11.91 -6.56
N PHE A 150 6.09 11.63 -5.34
CA PHE A 150 5.52 12.60 -4.41
C PHE A 150 6.19 12.55 -3.03
N VAL A 151 6.34 13.72 -2.39
CA VAL A 151 6.87 13.86 -1.03
C VAL A 151 5.77 13.59 -0.01
N LYS A 152 6.05 12.84 1.05
CA LYS A 152 5.09 12.59 2.13
C LYS A 152 5.73 12.87 3.50
N PRO A 153 4.95 13.31 4.50
CA PRO A 153 3.51 13.59 4.44
C PRO A 153 3.17 14.96 3.82
N ASP A 154 4.17 15.74 3.40
CA ASP A 154 4.00 17.15 3.00
C ASP A 154 3.12 17.32 1.76
N ASP A 155 3.27 16.48 0.72
CA ASP A 155 2.38 16.45 -0.43
C ASP A 155 1.28 15.41 -0.24
N ARG A 156 0.43 15.69 0.76
CA ARG A 156 -0.63 14.77 1.19
C ARG A 156 -1.56 14.34 0.05
N TRP A 157 -1.80 15.22 -0.91
CA TRP A 157 -2.74 15.07 -2.02
C TRP A 157 -2.08 14.78 -3.36
N GLU A 158 -0.77 14.47 -3.38
CA GLU A 158 -0.05 14.06 -4.60
C GLU A 158 -0.19 15.06 -5.76
N ILE A 159 -0.16 16.36 -5.46
CA ILE A 159 -0.29 17.42 -6.48
C ILE A 159 1.07 17.76 -7.11
N ASN A 160 2.16 17.56 -6.35
CA ASN A 160 3.48 18.04 -6.72
C ASN A 160 4.37 16.88 -7.18
N GLU A 161 4.15 16.45 -8.43
CA GLU A 161 5.00 15.47 -9.12
C GLU A 161 6.45 16.01 -9.24
N ILE A 162 7.44 15.24 -8.79
CA ILE A 162 8.86 15.64 -8.78
C ILE A 162 9.86 14.55 -9.20
N ALA A 163 9.43 13.48 -9.90
CA ALA A 163 10.29 12.39 -10.33
C ALA A 163 11.52 12.87 -11.11
N SER A 164 11.33 13.84 -12.02
CA SER A 164 12.43 14.39 -12.82
C SER A 164 13.48 15.14 -11.99
N ARG A 165 13.16 15.52 -10.75
CA ARG A 165 14.05 16.25 -9.83
C ARG A 165 14.79 15.31 -8.87
N CYS A 166 14.29 14.10 -8.68
CA CYS A 166 14.85 13.11 -7.74
C CYS A 166 14.99 11.73 -8.43
N PRO A 167 15.77 11.64 -9.52
CA PRO A 167 15.89 10.41 -10.31
C PRO A 167 16.53 9.24 -9.53
N ASP A 168 17.41 9.57 -8.59
CA ASP A 168 18.03 8.65 -7.63
C ASP A 168 16.99 8.00 -6.70
N VAL A 169 16.07 8.79 -6.15
CA VAL A 169 14.96 8.27 -5.32
C VAL A 169 14.02 7.39 -6.14
N VAL A 170 13.72 7.80 -7.39
CA VAL A 170 12.91 6.98 -8.30
C VAL A 170 13.57 5.63 -8.55
N GLN A 171 14.88 5.60 -8.84
CA GLN A 171 15.63 4.37 -9.06
C GLN A 171 15.65 3.46 -7.83
N GLU A 172 15.86 4.02 -6.63
CA GLU A 172 15.82 3.26 -5.37
C GLU A 172 14.45 2.59 -5.18
N LEU A 173 13.36 3.32 -5.34
CA LEU A 173 12.01 2.80 -5.14
C LEU A 173 11.59 1.81 -6.24
N LEU A 174 12.08 1.96 -7.46
CA LEU A 174 11.90 0.95 -8.52
C LEU A 174 12.62 -0.36 -8.19
N ALA A 175 13.83 -0.30 -7.64
CA ALA A 175 14.55 -1.50 -7.21
C ALA A 175 13.80 -2.25 -6.09
N GLU A 176 13.12 -1.53 -5.20
CA GLU A 176 12.24 -2.13 -4.18
C GLU A 176 11.03 -2.86 -4.79
N LEU A 177 10.46 -2.31 -5.86
CA LEU A 177 9.38 -2.97 -6.60
C LEU A 177 9.85 -4.29 -7.24
N GLU A 178 11.02 -4.29 -7.87
CA GLU A 178 11.62 -5.49 -8.50
C GLU A 178 12.01 -6.57 -7.46
N ALA A 179 12.48 -6.13 -6.28
CA ALA A 179 12.78 -7.03 -5.18
C ALA A 179 11.51 -7.72 -4.64
N ASP A 180 10.41 -6.98 -4.53
CA ASP A 180 9.09 -7.51 -4.13
C ASP A 180 8.55 -8.52 -5.16
N GLU A 181 8.67 -8.24 -6.47
CA GLU A 181 8.33 -9.19 -7.55
C GLU A 181 9.07 -10.52 -7.42
N SER A 182 10.37 -10.43 -7.15
CA SER A 182 11.23 -11.60 -7.02
C SER A 182 10.84 -12.46 -5.80
N ALA A 183 10.40 -11.81 -4.72
CA ALA A 183 9.95 -12.49 -3.50
C ALA A 183 8.59 -13.19 -3.67
N ASP A 184 7.61 -12.54 -4.31
CA ASP A 184 6.29 -13.13 -4.58
C ASP A 184 6.40 -14.33 -5.54
N CYS A 185 7.29 -14.28 -6.54
CA CYS A 185 7.53 -15.40 -7.46
C CYS A 185 8.17 -16.61 -6.77
N ALA A 186 9.02 -16.40 -5.76
CA ALA A 186 9.67 -17.48 -5.01
C ALA A 186 8.72 -18.17 -3.99
N ALA A 187 7.61 -17.51 -3.63
CA ALA A 187 6.63 -17.99 -2.67
C ALA A 187 5.44 -18.74 -3.30
N SER A 188 5.32 -18.71 -4.65
CA SER A 188 4.24 -19.34 -5.43
C SER A 188 4.65 -20.71 -5.98
#